data_AF-A0A1S9A5T4-F1
#
_entry.id   AF-A0A1S9A5T4-F1
#
_cell.length_a   1.000
_cell.length_b   1.000
_cell.length_c   1.000
_cell.angle_alpha   90.00
_cell.angle_beta   90.00
_cell.angle_gamma   90.00
#
_symmetry.space_group_name_H-M   'P 1'
#
loop_
_entity.id
_entity.type
_entity.pdbx_description
1 polymer ?
#
loop_
_entity_poly.entity_id
_entity_poly.type
_entity_poly.pdbx_seq_one_letter_code
_entity_poly.pdbx_strand_id
1 'polypeptide(L)'
;MKKLLLLIVLFIVSKTVAQNDPKTAFQNSRYELALSYYKKADFKKALDLFHLASRIKPETEIGKESIQKVDTLKTVLRDSILTQALGTWKMNGNKPVWAFNQNESPAEKDAEEFIAILPNEILFYEKNKKTQEKKLIKTEPLVYYNQHKSDALFSDVILSDGTIWNCSINEKSDELRVINVGKTGDNGIEKIENNNIELFYIKVK
;
A
#
# COMPACT_ATOMS: atom_id res chain seq x y z
N MET A 1 28.91 -57.24 8.39
CA MET A 1 29.16 -55.93 7.72
C MET A 1 28.18 -55.61 6.59
N LYS A 2 27.83 -56.56 5.69
CA LYS A 2 26.88 -56.32 4.58
C LYS A 2 25.48 -55.83 5.04
N LYS A 3 24.96 -56.34 6.16
CA LYS A 3 23.66 -55.92 6.72
C LYS A 3 23.66 -54.51 7.33
N LEU A 4 24.81 -54.03 7.81
CA LEU A 4 24.96 -52.69 8.39
C LEU A 4 25.00 -51.61 7.30
N LEU A 5 25.71 -51.92 6.19
CA LEU A 5 25.80 -51.08 5.01
C LEU A 5 24.44 -50.88 4.34
N LEU A 6 23.61 -51.93 4.30
CA LEU A 6 22.24 -51.87 3.76
C LEU A 6 21.33 -50.96 4.61
N LEU A 7 21.54 -50.94 5.93
CA LEU A 7 20.81 -50.08 6.87
C LEU A 7 21.23 -48.61 6.76
N ILE A 8 22.52 -48.35 6.55
CA ILE A 8 23.06 -47.00 6.31
C ILE A 8 22.54 -46.44 4.98
N VAL A 9 22.53 -47.26 3.91
CA VAL A 9 21.96 -46.86 2.63
C VAL A 9 20.47 -46.56 2.78
N LEU A 10 19.69 -47.41 3.48
CA LEU A 10 18.27 -47.18 3.73
C LEU A 10 17.99 -45.88 4.52
N PHE A 11 18.86 -45.54 5.49
CA PHE A 11 18.80 -44.28 6.24
C PHE A 11 19.15 -43.04 5.40
N ILE A 12 20.01 -43.19 4.39
CA ILE A 12 20.36 -42.10 3.47
C ILE A 12 19.21 -41.88 2.47
N VAL A 13 18.60 -42.95 1.94
CA VAL A 13 17.47 -42.81 1.00
C VAL A 13 16.21 -42.26 1.68
N SER A 14 15.99 -42.57 2.97
CA SER A 14 14.86 -42.02 3.73
C SER A 14 15.02 -40.53 4.09
N LYS A 15 16.24 -39.98 4.09
CA LYS A 15 16.45 -38.52 4.19
C LYS A 15 16.17 -37.78 2.88
N THR A 16 16.20 -38.47 1.73
CA THR A 16 15.93 -37.88 0.41
C THR A 16 14.47 -37.97 -0.04
N VAL A 17 13.63 -38.76 0.64
CA VAL A 17 12.18 -38.65 0.50
C VAL A 17 11.75 -37.46 1.35
N ALA A 18 11.66 -36.30 0.69
CA ALA A 18 11.22 -35.04 1.24
C ALA A 18 10.12 -35.26 2.30
N GLN A 19 10.42 -34.92 3.55
CA GLN A 19 9.38 -34.47 4.45
C GLN A 19 8.68 -33.34 3.69
N ASN A 20 7.42 -33.56 3.29
CA ASN A 20 6.54 -32.56 2.70
C ASN A 20 6.41 -31.44 3.73
N ASP A 21 7.35 -30.51 3.77
CA ASP A 21 7.28 -29.35 4.64
C ASP A 21 6.10 -28.51 4.14
N PRO A 22 4.96 -28.49 4.87
CA PRO A 22 3.76 -27.84 4.39
C PRO A 22 4.00 -26.35 4.15
N LYS A 23 4.94 -25.73 4.88
CA LYS A 23 5.33 -24.34 4.68
C LYS A 23 6.04 -24.13 3.35
N THR A 24 6.94 -25.04 2.97
CA THR A 24 7.64 -24.96 1.68
C THR A 24 6.67 -25.18 0.52
N ALA A 25 5.79 -26.19 0.61
CA ALA A 25 4.76 -26.41 -0.40
C ALA A 25 3.80 -25.21 -0.54
N PHE A 26 3.40 -24.62 0.59
CA PHE A 26 2.56 -23.42 0.60
C PHE A 26 3.27 -22.19 0.04
N GLN A 27 4.54 -21.96 0.39
CA GLN A 27 5.36 -20.88 -0.18
C GLN A 27 5.44 -20.99 -1.71
N ASN A 28 5.76 -22.17 -2.23
CA ASN A 28 5.85 -22.42 -3.67
C ASN A 28 4.51 -22.13 -4.36
N SER A 29 3.40 -22.60 -3.78
CA SER A 29 2.06 -22.34 -4.32
C SER A 29 1.73 -20.84 -4.39
N ARG A 30 2.08 -20.05 -3.36
CA ARG A 30 1.85 -18.59 -3.38
C ARG A 30 2.73 -17.89 -4.41
N TYR A 31 3.99 -18.29 -4.51
CA TYR A 31 4.94 -17.73 -5.47
C TYR A 31 4.52 -18.01 -6.93
N GLU A 32 4.14 -19.24 -7.26
CA GLU A 32 3.66 -19.58 -8.61
C GLU A 32 2.37 -18.81 -8.98
N LEU A 33 1.47 -18.63 -8.01
CA LEU A 33 0.28 -17.81 -8.21
C LEU A 33 0.64 -16.34 -8.43
N ALA A 34 1.62 -15.81 -7.69
CA ALA A 34 2.14 -14.46 -7.87
C ALA A 34 2.70 -14.26 -9.29
N LEU A 35 3.48 -15.22 -9.79
CA LEU A 35 3.99 -15.22 -11.17
C LEU A 35 2.85 -15.21 -12.20
N SER A 36 1.78 -15.97 -11.96
CA SER A 36 0.60 -15.99 -12.85
C SER A 36 -0.07 -14.62 -12.94
N TYR A 37 -0.27 -13.94 -11.80
CA TYR A 37 -0.82 -12.58 -11.78
C TYR A 37 0.14 -11.55 -12.38
N TYR A 38 1.44 -11.69 -12.13
CA TYR A 38 2.47 -10.85 -12.73
C TYR A 38 2.43 -10.90 -14.26
N LYS A 39 2.33 -12.11 -14.84
CA LYS A 39 2.20 -12.31 -16.30
C LYS A 39 0.92 -11.69 -16.88
N LYS A 40 -0.13 -11.56 -16.07
CA LYS A 40 -1.40 -10.90 -16.45
C LYS A 40 -1.40 -9.39 -16.18
N ALA A 41 -0.28 -8.82 -15.76
CA ALA A 41 -0.14 -7.43 -15.33
C ALA A 41 -1.06 -7.02 -14.15
N ASP A 42 -1.57 -7.99 -13.38
CA ASP A 42 -2.30 -7.72 -12.14
C ASP A 42 -1.28 -7.54 -11.00
N PHE A 43 -0.58 -6.41 -11.04
CA PHE A 43 0.55 -6.12 -10.16
C PHE A 43 0.16 -5.97 -8.69
N LYS A 44 -1.08 -5.54 -8.39
CA LYS A 44 -1.59 -5.47 -7.02
C LYS A 44 -1.68 -6.88 -6.41
N LYS A 45 -2.34 -7.82 -7.08
CA LYS A 45 -2.42 -9.20 -6.60
C LYS A 45 -1.07 -9.91 -6.58
N ALA A 46 -0.22 -9.65 -7.58
CA ALA A 46 1.13 -10.20 -7.61
C ALA A 46 1.95 -9.71 -6.39
N LEU A 47 1.89 -8.42 -6.07
CA LEU A 47 2.55 -7.84 -4.89
C LEU A 47 2.12 -8.54 -3.60
N ASP A 48 0.82 -8.68 -3.37
CA ASP A 48 0.27 -9.32 -2.17
C ASP A 48 0.75 -10.77 -2.01
N LEU A 49 0.81 -11.51 -3.11
CA LEU A 49 1.23 -12.92 -3.09
C LEU A 49 2.74 -13.08 -2.95
N PHE A 50 3.56 -12.23 -3.58
CA PHE A 50 5.00 -12.21 -3.32
C PHE A 50 5.29 -11.79 -1.88
N HIS A 51 4.57 -10.81 -1.34
CA HIS A 51 4.66 -10.44 0.07
C HIS A 51 4.40 -11.66 0.97
N LEU A 52 3.30 -12.37 0.73
CA LEU A 52 2.98 -13.57 1.48
C LEU A 52 4.05 -14.66 1.34
N ALA A 53 4.52 -14.94 0.12
CA ALA A 53 5.57 -15.92 -0.14
C ALA A 53 6.88 -15.57 0.59
N SER A 54 7.25 -14.28 0.65
CA SER A 54 8.45 -13.80 1.34
C SER A 54 8.39 -14.02 2.86
N ARG A 55 7.20 -14.00 3.46
CA ARG A 55 7.02 -14.10 4.92
C ARG A 55 7.00 -15.53 5.46
N ILE A 56 6.75 -16.52 4.60
CA ILE A 56 6.60 -17.92 5.04
C ILE A 56 7.96 -18.52 5.44
N LYS A 57 8.95 -18.43 4.53
CA LYS A 57 10.35 -18.85 4.74
C LYS A 57 11.29 -17.86 4.01
N PRO A 58 11.59 -16.69 4.59
CA PRO A 58 12.34 -15.62 3.93
C PRO A 58 13.76 -16.01 3.52
N GLU A 59 14.35 -17.00 4.18
CA GLU A 59 15.71 -17.46 3.97
C GLU A 59 15.90 -18.33 2.72
N THR A 60 14.81 -18.86 2.15
CA THR A 60 14.85 -19.67 0.91
C THR A 60 15.08 -18.78 -0.30
N GLU A 61 15.52 -19.38 -1.42
CA GLU A 61 15.68 -18.63 -2.68
C GLU A 61 14.36 -18.00 -3.16
N ILE A 62 13.25 -18.73 -3.03
CA ILE A 62 11.91 -18.19 -3.31
C ILE A 62 11.57 -17.05 -2.35
N GLY A 63 11.92 -17.17 -1.06
CA GLY A 63 11.74 -16.10 -0.07
C GLY A 63 12.48 -14.83 -0.48
N LYS A 64 13.78 -14.94 -0.78
CA LYS A 64 14.63 -13.82 -1.21
C LYS A 64 14.17 -13.20 -2.52
N GLU A 65 13.85 -14.01 -3.53
CA GLU A 65 13.33 -13.51 -4.80
C GLU A 65 12.01 -12.78 -4.60
N SER A 66 11.11 -13.33 -3.78
CA SER A 66 9.83 -12.69 -3.48
C SER A 66 10.02 -11.30 -2.86
N ILE A 67 11.01 -11.10 -1.97
CA ILE A 67 11.34 -9.77 -1.42
C ILE A 67 11.76 -8.81 -2.53
N GLN A 68 12.60 -9.25 -3.48
CA GLN A 68 13.02 -8.42 -4.61
C GLN A 68 11.84 -8.07 -5.54
N LYS A 69 10.95 -9.04 -5.80
CA LYS A 69 9.73 -8.81 -6.59
C LYS A 69 8.80 -7.82 -5.91
N VAL A 70 8.64 -7.90 -4.59
CA VAL A 70 7.85 -6.93 -3.81
C VAL A 70 8.39 -5.52 -4.00
N ASP A 71 9.69 -5.30 -3.81
CA ASP A 71 10.32 -3.99 -3.95
C ASP A 71 10.15 -3.41 -5.37
N THR A 72 10.35 -4.26 -6.38
CA THR A 72 10.15 -3.90 -7.79
C THR A 72 8.70 -3.49 -8.07
N LEU A 73 7.74 -4.32 -7.63
CA LEU A 73 6.31 -4.07 -7.87
C LEU A 73 5.80 -2.85 -7.11
N LYS A 74 6.33 -2.57 -5.90
CA LYS A 74 6.02 -1.34 -5.18
C LYS A 74 6.36 -0.11 -6.01
N THR A 75 7.53 -0.10 -6.65
CA THR A 75 7.94 1.03 -7.51
C THR A 75 6.98 1.21 -8.69
N VAL A 76 6.65 0.13 -9.41
CA VAL A 76 5.70 0.18 -10.54
C VAL A 76 4.32 0.68 -10.10
N LEU A 77 3.81 0.21 -8.96
CA LEU A 77 2.52 0.61 -8.43
C LEU A 77 2.51 2.06 -7.92
N ARG A 78 3.62 2.52 -7.34
CA ARG A 78 3.81 3.93 -6.93
C ARG A 78 3.81 4.87 -8.12
N ASP A 79 4.49 4.52 -9.20
CA ASP A 79 4.50 5.33 -10.42
C ASP A 79 3.10 5.39 -11.04
N SER A 80 2.40 4.27 -11.06
CA SER A 80 1.03 4.18 -11.58
C SER A 80 0.05 5.04 -10.78
N ILE A 81 0.05 4.92 -9.43
CA ILE A 81 -0.86 5.71 -8.59
C ILE A 81 -0.48 7.19 -8.58
N LEU A 82 0.81 7.53 -8.59
CA LEU A 82 1.26 8.93 -8.66
C LEU A 82 0.77 9.59 -9.95
N THR A 83 0.91 8.91 -11.09
CA THR A 83 0.42 9.41 -12.38
C THR A 83 -1.07 9.75 -12.33
N GLN A 84 -1.87 8.91 -11.66
CA GLN A 84 -3.29 9.16 -11.45
C GLN A 84 -3.55 10.30 -10.45
N ALA A 85 -2.70 10.41 -9.42
CA ALA A 85 -2.80 11.38 -8.33
C ALA A 85 -2.43 12.81 -8.75
N LEU A 86 -1.55 13.00 -9.75
CA LEU A 86 -1.11 14.33 -10.15
C LEU A 86 -2.28 15.25 -10.50
N GLY A 87 -2.26 16.46 -9.94
CA GLY A 87 -3.27 17.49 -10.16
C GLY A 87 -3.85 18.07 -8.88
N THR A 88 -4.92 18.85 -9.03
CA THR A 88 -5.63 19.49 -7.92
C THR A 88 -6.85 18.67 -7.53
N TRP A 89 -7.10 18.57 -6.23
CA TRP A 89 -8.22 17.85 -5.65
C TRP A 89 -8.94 18.71 -4.62
N LYS A 90 -10.26 18.73 -4.68
CA LYS A 90 -11.14 19.43 -3.74
C LYS A 90 -11.60 18.46 -2.66
N MET A 91 -11.49 18.81 -1.38
CA MET A 91 -12.02 17.99 -0.30
C MET A 91 -13.55 17.96 -0.38
N ASN A 92 -14.11 16.75 -0.35
CA ASN A 92 -15.55 16.47 -0.32
C ASN A 92 -16.06 16.03 1.07
N GLY A 93 -15.19 16.02 2.08
CA GLY A 93 -15.51 15.68 3.47
C GLY A 93 -15.06 14.28 3.87
N ASN A 94 -15.74 13.70 4.86
CA ASN A 94 -15.43 12.39 5.44
C ASN A 94 -16.37 11.26 4.97
N LYS A 95 -17.19 11.52 3.95
CA LYS A 95 -18.09 10.55 3.31
C LYS A 95 -17.81 10.52 1.80
N PRO A 96 -17.95 9.35 1.16
CA PRO A 96 -17.83 9.27 -0.30
C PRO A 96 -18.97 10.02 -0.98
N VAL A 97 -18.79 10.42 -2.24
CA VAL A 97 -19.75 11.22 -3.02
C VAL A 97 -21.14 10.57 -3.05
N TRP A 98 -21.21 9.25 -3.22
CA TRP A 98 -22.47 8.51 -3.28
C TRP A 98 -23.24 8.47 -1.94
N ALA A 99 -22.57 8.73 -0.81
CA ALA A 99 -23.17 8.71 0.52
C ALA A 99 -23.71 10.09 0.96
N PHE A 100 -23.56 11.12 0.12
CA PHE A 100 -24.17 12.42 0.37
C PHE A 100 -25.68 12.35 0.13
N ASN A 101 -26.45 12.46 1.22
CA ASN A 101 -27.84 12.86 1.13
C ASN A 101 -27.88 14.38 0.87
N GLN A 102 -28.62 14.82 -0.15
CA GLN A 102 -28.77 16.25 -0.51
C GLN A 102 -29.29 17.14 0.65
N ASN A 103 -29.73 16.54 1.76
CA ASN A 103 -30.30 17.21 2.93
C ASN A 103 -29.29 17.48 4.06
N GLU A 104 -28.08 16.90 4.01
CA GLU A 104 -27.00 17.21 4.95
C GLU A 104 -26.07 18.24 4.29
N SER A 105 -26.40 19.52 4.41
CA SER A 105 -25.44 20.58 4.07
C SER A 105 -24.28 20.50 5.07
N PRO A 106 -23.03 20.28 4.63
CA PRO A 106 -21.88 20.50 5.50
C PRO A 106 -21.99 21.92 6.03
N ALA A 107 -21.82 22.11 7.35
CA ALA A 107 -21.76 23.45 7.95
C ALA A 107 -20.96 24.37 7.02
N GLU A 108 -21.57 25.47 6.57
CA GLU A 108 -21.01 26.32 5.52
C GLU A 108 -19.67 26.91 5.98
N LYS A 109 -18.57 26.19 5.71
CA LYS A 109 -17.24 26.79 5.78
C LYS A 109 -17.19 27.89 4.73
N ASP A 110 -16.76 29.09 5.11
CA ASP A 110 -16.53 30.21 4.20
C ASP A 110 -15.41 29.93 3.17
N ALA A 111 -14.62 28.89 3.40
CA ALA A 111 -13.55 28.44 2.51
C ALA A 111 -13.73 26.97 2.10
N GLU A 112 -13.25 26.66 0.90
CA GLU A 112 -13.14 25.31 0.34
C GLU A 112 -11.69 24.83 0.49
N GLU A 113 -11.51 23.58 0.93
CA GLU A 113 -10.19 22.97 1.13
C GLU A 113 -9.75 22.18 -0.10
N PHE A 114 -8.48 22.32 -0.47
CA PHE A 114 -7.87 21.67 -1.62
C PHE A 114 -6.50 21.10 -1.28
N ILE A 115 -6.13 20.08 -2.05
CA ILE A 115 -4.74 19.63 -2.17
C ILE A 115 -4.30 19.71 -3.63
N ALA A 116 -3.04 20.04 -3.89
CA ALA A 116 -2.38 19.79 -5.15
C ALA A 116 -1.27 18.76 -4.95
N ILE A 117 -1.36 17.65 -5.66
CA ILE A 117 -0.35 16.59 -5.64
C ILE A 117 0.57 16.83 -6.82
N LEU A 118 1.83 17.11 -6.51
CA LEU A 118 2.94 17.29 -7.44
C LEU A 118 3.88 16.08 -7.34
N PRO A 119 4.85 15.91 -8.27
CA PRO A 119 5.70 14.72 -8.27
C PRO A 119 6.44 14.45 -6.95
N ASN A 120 6.82 15.51 -6.23
CA ASN A 120 7.66 15.42 -5.03
C ASN A 120 7.04 16.06 -3.78
N GLU A 121 5.86 16.69 -3.90
CA GLU A 121 5.26 17.45 -2.81
C GLU A 121 3.72 17.50 -2.91
N ILE A 122 3.10 17.82 -1.79
CA ILE A 122 1.66 18.02 -1.64
C ILE A 122 1.45 19.41 -1.08
N LEU A 123 0.70 20.23 -1.80
CA LEU A 123 0.32 21.58 -1.37
C LEU A 123 -1.09 21.54 -0.79
N PHE A 124 -1.28 22.05 0.42
CA PHE A 124 -2.57 22.19 1.07
C PHE A 124 -2.96 23.66 1.03
N TYR A 125 -4.13 23.97 0.50
CA TYR A 125 -4.60 25.35 0.41
C TYR A 125 -6.11 25.48 0.56
N GLU A 126 -6.52 26.66 0.98
CA GLU A 126 -7.93 27.04 1.09
C GLU A 126 -8.27 28.07 0.03
N LYS A 127 -9.50 28.00 -0.48
CA LYS A 127 -10.06 29.02 -1.37
C LYS A 127 -11.28 29.65 -0.73
N ASN A 128 -11.25 30.96 -0.52
CA ASN A 128 -12.42 31.68 0.00
C ASN A 128 -13.56 31.64 -1.03
N LYS A 129 -14.77 31.26 -0.62
CA LYS A 129 -15.92 31.13 -1.53
C LYS A 129 -16.37 32.47 -2.11
N LYS A 130 -16.25 33.55 -1.34
CA LYS A 130 -16.71 34.90 -1.71
C LYS A 130 -15.65 35.65 -2.52
N THR A 131 -14.42 35.72 -2.02
CA THR A 131 -13.35 36.51 -2.66
C THR A 131 -12.58 35.72 -3.72
N GLN A 132 -12.75 34.39 -3.77
CA GLN A 132 -11.99 33.46 -4.62
C GLN A 132 -10.47 33.46 -4.35
N GLU A 133 -10.03 34.15 -3.29
CA GLU A 133 -8.65 34.23 -2.88
C GLU A 133 -8.13 32.86 -2.44
N LYS A 134 -6.94 32.50 -2.91
CA LYS A 134 -6.24 31.26 -2.54
C LYS A 134 -5.22 31.53 -1.45
N LYS A 135 -5.29 30.77 -0.37
CA LYS A 135 -4.34 30.83 0.73
C LYS A 135 -3.64 29.48 0.88
N LEU A 136 -2.33 29.46 0.65
CA LEU A 136 -1.51 28.28 0.95
C LEU A 136 -1.44 28.08 2.47
N ILE A 137 -1.80 26.88 2.93
CA ILE A 137 -1.83 26.50 4.35
C ILE A 137 -0.55 25.76 4.72
N LYS A 138 -0.17 24.76 3.92
CA LYS A 138 0.99 23.89 4.20
C LYS A 138 1.55 23.34 2.90
N THR A 139 2.84 23.06 2.90
CA THR A 139 3.52 22.25 1.87
C THR A 139 4.16 21.05 2.57
N GLU A 140 4.00 19.87 1.99
CA GLU A 140 4.54 18.61 2.52
C GLU A 140 5.35 17.92 1.43
N PRO A 141 6.50 17.32 1.72
CA PRO A 141 7.14 16.42 0.77
C PRO A 141 6.27 15.17 0.56
N LEU A 142 6.21 14.67 -0.67
CA LEU A 142 5.54 13.41 -0.99
C LEU A 142 6.47 12.24 -0.66
N VAL A 143 6.32 11.67 0.54
CA VAL A 143 7.17 10.59 1.04
C VAL A 143 6.34 9.33 1.26
N TYR A 144 6.63 8.28 0.49
CA TYR A 144 6.03 6.97 0.71
C TYR A 144 6.53 6.36 2.02
N TYR A 145 5.59 5.86 2.82
CA TYR A 145 5.91 5.04 3.97
C TYR A 145 6.50 3.69 3.51
N ASN A 146 7.72 3.37 3.97
CA ASN A 146 8.48 2.21 3.50
C ASN A 146 9.42 1.67 4.60
N GLN A 147 8.86 1.23 5.73
CA GLN A 147 9.67 0.72 6.84
C GLN A 147 10.33 -0.63 6.53
N HIS A 148 9.66 -1.50 5.78
CA HIS A 148 10.20 -2.83 5.47
C HIS A 148 10.18 -3.10 3.98
N LYS A 149 11.32 -3.50 3.42
CA LYS A 149 11.41 -3.84 1.98
C LYS A 149 10.38 -4.88 1.56
N SER A 150 10.08 -5.83 2.44
CA SER A 150 9.11 -6.87 2.19
C SER A 150 7.66 -6.44 2.40
N ASP A 151 7.32 -5.26 2.92
CA ASP A 151 5.91 -4.84 3.05
C ASP A 151 5.22 -4.68 1.69
N ALA A 152 3.91 -4.93 1.65
CA ALA A 152 3.08 -4.74 0.45
C ALA A 152 2.50 -3.32 0.37
N LEU A 153 2.92 -2.39 1.24
CA LEU A 153 2.37 -1.04 1.31
C LEU A 153 3.02 -0.18 0.23
N PHE A 154 2.28 0.10 -0.84
CA PHE A 154 2.77 0.90 -1.96
C PHE A 154 2.17 2.32 -1.99
N SER A 155 0.98 2.53 -1.43
CA SER A 155 0.26 3.81 -1.49
C SER A 155 0.12 4.53 -0.15
N ASP A 156 0.83 4.07 0.87
CA ASP A 156 0.89 4.74 2.17
C ASP A 156 1.89 5.90 2.10
N VAL A 157 1.47 7.08 2.52
CA VAL A 157 2.28 8.31 2.56
C VAL A 157 2.43 8.75 4.01
N ILE A 158 3.63 9.17 4.41
CA ILE A 158 3.90 9.74 5.73
C ILE A 158 4.09 11.26 5.62
N LEU A 159 3.37 12.01 6.46
CA LEU A 159 3.47 13.47 6.53
C LEU A 159 4.50 13.90 7.60
N SER A 160 4.92 15.18 7.57
CA SER A 160 5.90 15.73 8.52
C SER A 160 5.48 15.66 10.00
N ASP A 161 4.18 15.55 10.27
CA ASP A 161 3.63 15.38 11.61
C ASP A 161 3.63 13.93 12.10
N GLY A 162 4.16 13.01 11.27
CA GLY A 162 4.26 11.59 11.56
C GLY A 162 3.02 10.77 11.25
N THR A 163 1.94 11.38 10.77
CA THR A 163 0.73 10.64 10.38
C THR A 163 0.95 9.86 9.08
N ILE A 164 0.39 8.66 9.01
CA ILE A 164 0.50 7.74 7.88
C ILE A 164 -0.87 7.60 7.25
N TRP A 165 -0.96 7.88 5.95
CA TRP A 165 -2.20 7.89 5.20
C TRP A 165 -2.15 6.87 4.08
N ASN A 166 -3.08 5.91 4.09
CA ASN A 166 -3.29 5.03 2.95
C ASN A 166 -4.09 5.79 1.87
N CYS A 167 -3.54 5.87 0.67
CA CYS A 167 -4.15 6.58 -0.46
C CYS A 167 -4.71 5.59 -1.48
N SER A 168 -5.94 5.83 -1.93
CA SER A 168 -6.60 5.04 -2.98
C SER A 168 -7.32 5.95 -3.96
N ILE A 169 -7.11 5.70 -5.25
CA ILE A 169 -7.77 6.42 -6.35
C ILE A 169 -8.67 5.43 -7.09
N ASN A 170 -9.87 5.90 -7.48
CA ASN A 170 -10.81 5.08 -8.24
C ASN A 170 -10.35 4.88 -9.70
N GLU A 171 -11.00 3.96 -10.42
CA GLU A 171 -10.60 3.62 -11.80
C GLU A 171 -10.68 4.80 -12.78
N LYS A 172 -11.57 5.75 -12.53
CA LYS A 172 -11.76 6.95 -13.34
C LYS A 172 -10.73 8.05 -13.06
N SER A 173 -9.90 7.87 -12.03
CA SER A 173 -8.93 8.86 -11.57
C SER A 173 -9.54 10.21 -11.22
N ASP A 174 -10.79 10.22 -10.72
CA ASP A 174 -11.54 11.44 -10.36
C ASP A 174 -11.94 11.50 -8.89
N GLU A 175 -11.80 10.39 -8.14
CA GLU A 175 -11.99 10.35 -6.68
C GLU A 175 -10.75 9.80 -5.99
N LEU A 176 -10.27 10.54 -4.99
CA LEU A 176 -9.18 10.15 -4.10
C LEU A 176 -9.75 9.97 -2.69
N ARG A 177 -9.51 8.79 -2.13
CA ARG A 177 -9.85 8.43 -0.75
C ARG A 177 -8.56 8.24 0.02
N VAL A 178 -8.45 8.91 1.16
CA VAL A 178 -7.31 8.78 2.08
C VAL A 178 -7.80 8.38 3.46
N ILE A 179 -7.10 7.43 4.09
CA ILE A 179 -7.41 6.94 5.44
C ILE A 179 -6.18 7.09 6.31
N ASN A 180 -6.34 7.70 7.49
CA ASN A 180 -5.27 7.72 8.47
C ASN A 180 -5.14 6.33 9.10
N VAL A 181 -4.03 5.63 8.83
CA VAL A 181 -3.80 4.24 9.26
C VAL A 181 -2.82 4.13 10.43
N GLY A 182 -2.17 5.23 10.81
CA GLY A 182 -1.25 5.22 11.94
C GLY A 182 -0.51 6.52 12.13
N LYS A 183 0.31 6.57 13.19
CA LYS A 183 1.20 7.69 13.49
C LYS A 183 2.52 7.18 14.05
N THR A 184 3.61 7.90 13.78
CA THR A 184 4.87 7.68 14.48
C THR A 184 4.74 8.16 15.93
N GLY A 185 4.97 7.25 16.88
CA GLY A 185 5.09 7.53 18.31
C GLY A 185 6.49 7.20 18.83
N ASP A 186 6.71 7.42 20.14
CA ASP A 186 8.01 7.27 20.78
C ASP A 186 8.58 5.84 20.72
N ASN A 187 7.68 4.84 20.65
CA ASN A 187 8.03 3.41 20.62
C ASN A 187 7.88 2.76 19.23
N GLY A 188 7.76 3.56 18.17
CA GLY A 188 7.55 3.08 16.79
C GLY A 188 6.20 3.50 16.23
N ILE A 189 5.61 2.69 15.34
CA ILE A 189 4.35 3.05 14.69
C ILE A 189 3.15 2.59 15.51
N GLU A 190 2.31 3.56 15.88
CA GLU A 190 1.00 3.32 16.48
C GLU A 190 -0.03 3.19 15.35
N LYS A 191 -0.51 1.96 15.13
CA LYS A 191 -1.55 1.70 14.13
C LYS A 191 -2.91 2.11 14.68
N ILE A 192 -3.72 2.71 13.81
CA ILE A 192 -5.12 2.99 14.12
C ILE A 192 -5.94 1.79 13.65
N GLU A 193 -6.40 0.98 14.60
CA GLU A 193 -7.15 -0.25 14.30
C GLU A 193 -8.65 0.02 14.05
N ASN A 194 -9.20 1.07 14.64
CA ASN A 194 -10.62 1.40 14.58
C ASN A 194 -10.82 2.92 14.51
N ASN A 195 -11.97 3.35 13.96
CA ASN A 195 -12.37 4.75 13.87
C ASN A 195 -11.36 5.64 13.14
N ASN A 196 -10.74 5.10 12.08
CA ASN A 196 -9.80 5.82 11.25
C ASN A 196 -10.46 7.08 10.66
N ILE A 197 -9.72 8.19 10.71
CA ILE A 197 -10.13 9.40 9.98
C ILE A 197 -10.02 9.10 8.50
N GLU A 198 -11.10 9.35 7.78
CA GLU A 198 -11.23 9.11 6.36
C GLU A 198 -11.65 10.39 5.67
N LEU A 199 -10.98 10.72 4.56
CA LEU A 199 -11.23 11.92 3.79
C LEU A 199 -11.36 11.56 2.31
N PHE A 200 -12.28 12.24 1.65
CA PHE A 200 -12.55 12.08 0.23
C PHE A 200 -12.27 13.37 -0.51
N TYR A 201 -11.70 13.25 -1.69
CA TYR A 201 -11.42 14.36 -2.58
C TYR A 201 -11.88 14.06 -3.99
N ILE A 202 -12.30 15.10 -4.71
CA ILE A 202 -12.71 15.04 -6.11
C ILE A 202 -11.69 15.80 -6.94
N LYS A 203 -11.25 15.23 -8.06
CA LYS A 203 -10.28 15.86 -8.95
C LYS A 203 -10.89 17.09 -9.61
N VAL A 204 -10.17 18.21 -9.55
CA VAL A 204 -10.53 19.44 -10.23
C VAL A 204 -10.08 19.33 -11.69
N LYS A 205 -11.04 19.49 -12.61
CA LYS A 205 -10.80 19.50 -14.06
C LYS A 205 -10.25 20.83 -14.53
#